data_AF-A0A4Q6XJU7-F1
#
_entry.id   AF-A0A4Q6XJU7-F1
#
_cell.length_a   1.000
_cell.length_b   1.000
_cell.length_c   1.000
_cell.angle_alpha   90.00
_cell.angle_beta   90.00
_cell.angle_gamma   90.00
#
_symmetry.space_group_name_H-M   'P 1'
#
loop_
_entity.id
_entity.type
_entity.pdbx_description
1 polymer ?
#
loop_
_entity_poly.entity_id
_entity_poly.type
_entity_poly.pdbx_seq_one_letter_code
_entity_poly.pdbx_strand_id
1 'polypeptide(L)'
;MLPTKILKLRLARIAKGKSHLSTQDKLMLVSMDSPDLSANFFLRLFKVSLPKQWKFKHETDEDILYTTQLIQLIENELIPAYEFHARKYAWYEQCVMYQLNYVVQQPTSQQINGYVRQLESCLDQQPKIDLLSYFQQHDPSAAHAIALAKAYAGAGQYSQAIEQYEWAAQHSPQRNEVAFYAYIDCLLHRNQPNYQPDVSDAEYAIALLCQYRQAIDQKTYSKILHNAVSTLLPREILQTRGSETNILMDVGRGLNSLGKSLGGILGGREFQIPYSKEVIASAPQLLTDAVVLESLVQSSSMQHALQRKVTLTKDGIEPQSAESLLINLWRSIQNNVDILTLLLEQEQHEQLIHRLTQPILVDRKKLDLGGIHTILEHGLMHYLGDIRLDKQHAERNSLYEQRDVIVAEMTALAVWFQQGILNSYLQQQSHQLQQIKTLLYSQFDEMALSSGLFAYQFEIQKRVHDLSNWLQRKLEKGNDFDKMQAAWVTLRELSHFDSDEGQDKINQIQQNLEKYKMMRLKQILLDSNQSEILQQKQEEK
;
A
#
# COMPACT_ATOMS: atom_id res chain seq x y z
N MET A 1 33.70 4.61 36.68
CA MET A 1 34.47 5.61 35.89
C MET A 1 35.78 5.84 36.61
N LEU A 2 36.86 6.05 35.86
CA LEU A 2 38.19 6.19 36.43
C LEU A 2 38.33 7.51 37.22
N PRO A 3 39.07 7.51 38.34
CA PRO A 3 39.54 8.74 38.97
C PRO A 3 40.29 9.63 37.97
N THR A 4 40.14 10.96 38.08
CA THR A 4 40.69 11.95 37.15
C THR A 4 42.19 11.82 36.95
N LYS A 5 42.94 11.59 38.04
CA LYS A 5 44.39 11.32 37.99
C LYS A 5 44.73 10.10 37.12
N ILE A 6 43.90 9.06 37.18
CA ILE A 6 44.09 7.83 36.39
C ILE A 6 43.70 8.09 34.93
N LEU A 7 42.56 8.75 34.69
CA LEU A 7 42.11 9.09 33.34
C LEU A 7 43.15 9.94 32.59
N LYS A 8 43.69 10.97 33.25
CA LYS A 8 44.78 11.83 32.75
C LYS A 8 45.98 11.01 32.27
N LEU A 9 46.51 10.13 33.12
CA LEU A 9 47.67 9.30 32.78
C LEU A 9 47.39 8.39 31.59
N ARG A 10 46.17 7.85 31.49
CA ARG A 10 45.80 6.92 30.42
C ARG A 10 45.51 7.61 29.09
N LEU A 11 44.87 8.76 29.10
CA LEU A 11 44.73 9.60 27.90
C LEU A 11 46.10 10.06 27.38
N ALA A 12 47.02 10.44 28.27
CA ALA A 12 48.40 10.76 27.87
C ALA A 12 49.13 9.56 27.25
N ARG A 13 48.92 8.34 27.78
CA ARG A 13 49.44 7.10 27.19
C ARG A 13 48.85 6.84 25.81
N ILE A 14 47.54 7.06 25.63
CA ILE A 14 46.87 6.91 24.34
C ILE A 14 47.42 7.91 23.31
N ALA A 15 47.60 9.17 23.70
CA ALA A 15 48.16 10.20 22.84
C ALA A 15 49.60 9.88 22.39
N LYS A 16 50.45 9.38 23.30
CA LYS A 16 51.82 8.97 22.98
C LYS A 16 51.89 7.69 22.12
N GLY A 17 50.93 6.78 22.29
CA GLY A 17 50.88 5.48 21.60
C GLY A 17 49.94 5.43 20.39
N LYS A 18 49.57 6.57 19.80
CA LYS A 18 48.45 6.71 18.85
C LYS A 18 48.48 5.72 17.68
N SER A 19 49.67 5.37 17.16
CA SER A 19 49.89 4.42 16.05
C SER A 19 49.97 2.95 16.46
N HIS A 20 50.15 2.65 17.74
CA HIS A 20 50.45 1.30 18.23
C HIS A 20 49.35 0.69 19.09
N LEU A 21 48.36 1.49 19.52
CA LEU A 21 47.24 1.02 20.32
C LEU A 21 46.03 0.74 19.43
N SER A 22 45.48 -0.47 19.53
CA SER A 22 44.21 -0.79 18.89
C SER A 22 43.06 -0.02 19.56
N THR A 23 41.92 0.14 18.87
CA THR A 23 40.74 0.78 19.45
C THR A 23 40.22 0.04 20.69
N GLN A 24 40.41 -1.28 20.75
CA GLN A 24 40.13 -2.10 21.92
C GLN A 24 41.05 -1.76 23.10
N ASP A 25 42.35 -1.57 22.87
CA ASP A 25 43.30 -1.17 23.92
C ASP A 25 42.97 0.22 24.48
N LYS A 26 42.61 1.15 23.59
CA LYS A 26 42.17 2.50 23.96
C LYS A 26 40.91 2.44 24.82
N LEU A 27 39.92 1.63 24.44
CA LEU A 27 38.71 1.40 25.21
C LEU A 27 39.01 0.81 26.60
N MET A 28 39.82 -0.25 26.67
CA MET A 28 40.20 -0.90 27.94
C MET A 28 40.87 0.09 28.88
N LEU A 29 41.80 0.90 28.35
CA LEU A 29 42.48 1.95 29.11
C LEU A 29 41.51 2.95 29.71
N VAL A 30 40.44 3.35 29.02
CA VAL A 30 39.53 4.39 29.54
C VAL A 30 38.32 3.83 30.31
N SER A 31 38.10 2.51 30.32
CA SER A 31 36.90 1.89 30.92
C SER A 31 37.18 0.95 32.09
N MET A 32 38.36 0.30 32.18
CA MET A 32 38.64 -0.74 33.17
C MET A 32 39.52 -0.24 34.32
N ASP A 33 39.28 -0.63 35.57
CA ASP A 33 40.16 -0.21 36.68
C ASP A 33 41.59 -0.78 36.56
N SER A 34 41.75 -2.00 36.05
CA SER A 34 43.05 -2.65 35.83
C SER A 34 43.15 -3.26 34.41
N PRO A 35 43.53 -2.46 33.38
CA PRO A 35 43.62 -2.94 32.01
C PRO A 35 44.88 -3.78 31.78
N ASP A 36 44.71 -5.06 31.43
CA ASP A 36 45.81 -5.94 31.01
C ASP A 36 45.95 -5.92 29.48
N LEU A 37 46.89 -5.11 29.00
CA LEU A 37 47.21 -4.95 27.57
C LEU A 37 48.19 -6.01 27.06
N SER A 38 48.55 -7.02 27.86
CA SER A 38 49.48 -8.10 27.50
C SER A 38 48.80 -9.46 27.28
N ALA A 39 47.54 -9.61 27.69
CA ALA A 39 46.76 -10.84 27.53
C ALA A 39 46.57 -11.25 26.05
N ASN A 40 46.47 -12.56 25.76
CA ASN A 40 46.21 -13.05 24.40
C ASN A 40 44.81 -12.62 23.88
N PHE A 41 44.68 -12.42 22.56
CA PHE A 41 43.45 -11.95 21.89
C PHE A 41 42.17 -12.69 22.33
N PHE A 42 42.19 -14.02 22.39
CA PHE A 42 41.04 -14.84 22.79
C PHE A 42 40.59 -14.60 24.24
N LEU A 43 41.52 -14.32 25.17
CA LEU A 43 41.20 -14.00 26.56
C LEU A 43 40.63 -12.57 26.70
N ARG A 44 40.92 -11.68 25.75
CA ARG A 44 40.39 -10.30 25.74
C ARG A 44 38.94 -10.24 25.24
N LEU A 45 38.54 -11.12 24.32
CA LEU A 45 37.17 -11.19 23.80
C LEU A 45 36.12 -11.36 24.91
N PHE A 46 36.46 -12.05 26.00
CA PHE A 46 35.56 -12.28 27.14
C PHE A 46 35.70 -11.23 28.28
N LYS A 47 36.69 -10.33 28.22
CA LYS A 47 37.00 -9.37 29.30
C LYS A 47 36.63 -7.93 28.98
N VAL A 48 36.47 -7.56 27.71
CA VAL A 48 36.13 -6.18 27.34
C VAL A 48 34.61 -5.99 27.38
N SER A 49 34.11 -5.51 28.51
CA SER A 49 32.72 -5.06 28.63
C SER A 49 32.56 -3.66 28.04
N LEU A 50 31.80 -3.53 26.96
CA LEU A 50 31.48 -2.23 26.39
C LEU A 50 30.56 -1.44 27.35
N PRO A 51 30.89 -0.17 27.68
CA PRO A 51 30.05 0.64 28.55
C PRO A 51 28.63 0.81 28.00
N LYS A 52 27.61 0.66 28.85
CA LYS A 52 26.24 1.07 28.51
C LYS A 52 26.01 2.55 28.80
N GLN A 53 26.71 3.09 29.80
CA GLN A 53 26.63 4.48 30.20
C GLN A 53 28.03 5.00 30.56
N TRP A 54 28.33 6.21 30.13
CA TRP A 54 29.51 6.97 30.51
C TRP A 54 29.15 7.88 31.69
N LYS A 55 29.77 7.62 32.85
CA LYS A 55 29.57 8.44 34.05
C LYS A 55 30.63 9.54 34.08
N PHE A 56 30.41 10.62 33.36
CA PHE A 56 31.37 11.71 33.24
C PHE A 56 31.56 12.53 34.53
N LYS A 57 32.81 12.86 34.87
CA LYS A 57 33.19 13.67 36.05
C LYS A 57 33.20 15.15 35.69
N HIS A 58 32.72 16.00 36.60
CA HIS A 58 32.51 17.43 36.39
C HIS A 58 32.75 18.31 37.64
N GLU A 59 33.37 17.78 38.70
CA GLU A 59 33.49 18.51 39.99
C GLU A 59 34.55 19.61 39.96
N THR A 60 35.55 19.49 39.08
CA THR A 60 36.69 20.43 38.98
C THR A 60 37.01 20.75 37.52
N ASP A 61 37.72 21.85 37.28
CA ASP A 61 38.22 22.18 35.92
C ASP A 61 39.11 21.07 35.34
N GLU A 62 39.88 20.38 36.19
CA GLU A 62 40.69 19.23 35.78
C GLU A 62 39.80 18.06 35.32
N ASP A 63 38.69 17.82 36.01
CA ASP A 63 37.70 16.81 35.60
C ASP A 63 37.08 17.15 34.24
N ILE A 64 36.68 18.41 34.04
CA ILE A 64 36.06 18.87 32.79
C ILE A 64 37.05 18.75 31.62
N LEU A 65 38.31 19.16 31.81
CA LEU A 65 39.36 19.07 30.80
C LEU A 65 39.59 17.63 30.31
N TYR A 66 39.79 16.69 31.23
CA TYR A 66 40.10 15.30 30.85
C TYR A 66 38.86 14.52 30.41
N THR A 67 37.68 14.87 30.91
CA THR A 67 36.42 14.35 30.36
C THR A 67 36.22 14.82 28.93
N THR A 68 36.54 16.08 28.60
CA THR A 68 36.44 16.59 27.22
C THR A 68 37.38 15.84 26.27
N GLN A 69 38.61 15.54 26.71
CA GLN A 69 39.53 14.69 25.93
C GLN A 69 39.03 13.25 25.77
N LEU A 70 38.38 12.69 26.80
CA LEU A 70 37.74 11.38 26.71
C LEU A 70 36.59 11.39 25.70
N ILE A 71 35.75 12.44 25.69
CA ILE A 71 34.67 12.59 24.71
C ILE A 71 35.23 12.63 23.29
N GLN A 72 36.31 13.39 23.05
CA GLN A 72 36.97 13.40 21.74
C GLN A 72 37.47 12.00 21.31
N LEU A 73 37.97 11.19 22.25
CA LEU A 73 38.34 9.81 21.95
C LEU A 73 37.11 8.94 21.63
N ILE A 74 36.02 9.12 22.39
CA ILE A 74 34.76 8.40 22.17
C ILE A 74 34.22 8.70 20.78
N GLU A 75 34.06 9.98 20.44
CA GLU A 75 33.48 10.44 19.18
C GLU A 75 34.32 10.05 17.96
N ASN A 76 35.65 10.26 18.03
CA ASN A 76 36.52 10.09 16.86
C ASN A 76 37.00 8.65 16.63
N GLU A 77 37.04 7.82 17.67
CA GLU A 77 37.62 6.47 17.57
C GLU A 77 36.68 5.36 18.05
N LEU A 78 36.04 5.53 19.21
CA LEU A 78 35.27 4.44 19.82
C LEU A 78 33.89 4.26 19.16
N ILE A 79 33.17 5.34 18.85
CA ILE A 79 31.88 5.26 18.15
C ILE A 79 32.05 4.61 16.76
N PRO A 80 33.00 5.02 15.90
CA PRO A 80 33.23 4.37 14.62
C PRO A 80 33.58 2.88 14.74
N ALA A 81 34.36 2.47 15.75
CA ALA A 81 34.76 1.07 15.91
C ALA A 81 33.68 0.18 16.53
N TYR A 82 32.72 0.75 17.25
CA TYR A 82 31.67 0.03 17.98
C TYR A 82 30.26 0.54 17.63
N GLU A 83 30.03 0.85 16.36
CA GLU A 83 28.85 1.59 15.88
C GLU A 83 27.52 1.03 16.43
N PHE A 84 27.29 -0.28 16.29
CA PHE A 84 26.05 -0.91 16.74
C PHE A 84 25.81 -0.74 18.24
N HIS A 85 26.85 -0.94 19.06
CA HIS A 85 26.75 -0.81 20.51
C HIS A 85 26.60 0.66 20.92
N ALA A 86 27.39 1.55 20.31
CA ALA A 86 27.33 2.98 20.56
C ALA A 86 25.94 3.56 20.27
N ARG A 87 25.33 3.18 19.14
CA ARG A 87 23.96 3.57 18.76
C ARG A 87 22.92 3.03 19.74
N LYS A 88 22.99 1.73 20.07
CA LYS A 88 22.08 1.07 21.02
C LYS A 88 22.07 1.73 22.40
N TYR A 89 23.20 2.28 22.84
CA TYR A 89 23.35 2.86 24.17
C TYR A 89 23.57 4.37 24.15
N ALA A 90 23.24 5.06 23.06
CA ALA A 90 23.22 6.52 22.98
C ALA A 90 24.56 7.20 23.34
N TRP A 91 25.70 6.61 22.95
CA TRP A 91 27.01 7.13 23.38
C TRP A 91 27.26 8.56 22.93
N TYR A 92 26.83 8.90 21.72
CA TYR A 92 26.98 10.24 21.18
C TYR A 92 26.11 11.24 21.96
N GLU A 93 24.85 10.90 22.19
CA GLU A 93 23.88 11.70 22.92
C GLU A 93 24.36 11.98 24.36
N GLN A 94 24.96 10.98 25.02
CA GLN A 94 25.59 11.17 26.34
C GLN A 94 26.76 12.16 26.31
N CYS A 95 27.58 12.14 25.26
CA CYS A 95 28.69 13.07 25.07
C CYS A 95 28.18 14.51 24.87
N VAL A 96 27.20 14.69 23.99
CA VAL A 96 26.59 16.00 23.73
C VAL A 96 25.93 16.56 24.98
N MET A 97 25.17 15.73 25.73
CA MET A 97 24.55 16.15 26.99
C MET A 97 25.58 16.64 28.01
N TYR A 98 26.74 15.97 28.11
CA TYR A 98 27.82 16.44 28.97
C TYR A 98 28.40 17.77 28.49
N GLN A 99 28.67 17.89 27.19
CA GLN A 99 29.21 19.12 26.61
C GLN A 99 28.28 20.30 26.89
N LEU A 100 26.97 20.15 26.68
CA LEU A 100 25.98 21.21 26.91
C LEU A 100 25.89 21.62 28.39
N ASN A 101 26.04 20.70 29.33
CA ASN A 101 25.93 21.05 30.75
C ASN A 101 27.20 21.70 31.33
N TYR A 102 28.39 21.34 30.84
CA TYR A 102 29.64 21.67 31.53
C TYR A 102 30.71 22.37 30.67
N VAL A 103 30.61 22.32 29.34
CA VAL A 103 31.65 22.84 28.44
C VAL A 103 31.12 23.98 27.57
N VAL A 104 30.00 23.77 26.91
CA VAL A 104 29.36 24.69 25.96
C VAL A 104 27.94 24.98 26.44
N GLN A 105 27.83 25.65 27.59
CA GLN A 105 26.55 25.95 28.23
C GLN A 105 25.61 26.82 27.38
N GLN A 106 26.18 27.65 26.50
CA GLN A 106 25.43 28.45 25.53
C GLN A 106 25.96 28.15 24.12
N PRO A 107 25.48 27.06 23.49
CA PRO A 107 25.93 26.69 22.15
C PRO A 107 25.45 27.71 21.13
N THR A 108 26.33 28.07 20.20
CA THR A 108 25.97 28.88 19.02
C THR A 108 25.11 28.09 18.05
N SER A 109 24.33 28.75 17.20
CA SER A 109 23.53 28.09 16.15
C SER A 109 24.37 27.17 15.25
N GLN A 110 25.63 27.51 14.97
CA GLN A 110 26.52 26.65 14.20
C GLN A 110 26.84 25.34 14.92
N GLN A 111 27.06 25.39 16.24
CA GLN A 111 27.30 24.20 17.06
C GLN A 111 26.03 23.34 17.16
N ILE A 112 24.87 23.96 17.40
CA ILE A 112 23.58 23.27 17.42
C ILE A 112 23.35 22.52 16.10
N ASN A 113 23.50 23.19 14.96
CA ASN A 113 23.37 22.56 13.65
C ASN A 113 24.36 21.40 13.44
N GLY A 114 25.57 21.52 13.98
CA GLY A 114 26.56 20.43 13.99
C GLY A 114 26.08 19.22 14.78
N TYR A 115 25.55 19.43 15.99
CA TYR A 115 24.99 18.37 16.83
C TYR A 115 23.79 17.70 16.18
N VAL A 116 22.83 18.48 15.67
CA VAL A 116 21.63 17.97 14.99
C VAL A 116 21.99 17.08 13.81
N ARG A 117 22.97 17.47 12.98
CA ARG A 117 23.45 16.65 11.86
C ARG A 117 24.02 15.30 12.30
N GLN A 118 24.80 15.27 13.38
CA GLN A 118 25.36 14.01 13.89
C GLN A 118 24.27 13.12 14.52
N LEU A 119 23.26 13.72 15.17
CA LEU A 119 22.10 13.01 15.71
C LEU A 119 21.26 12.30 14.64
N GLU A 120 21.31 12.70 13.36
CA GLU A 120 20.60 12.00 12.28
C GLU A 120 20.99 10.52 12.16
N SER A 121 22.24 10.17 12.52
CA SER A 121 22.74 8.78 12.51
C SER A 121 22.35 7.96 13.76
N CYS A 122 21.83 8.63 14.80
CA CYS A 122 21.47 8.02 16.07
C CYS A 122 20.06 7.41 16.00
N LEU A 123 19.79 6.44 16.88
CA LEU A 123 18.47 5.83 17.00
C LEU A 123 17.44 6.85 17.51
N ASP A 124 16.20 6.69 17.09
CA ASP A 124 15.08 7.54 17.52
C ASP A 124 14.58 7.08 18.91
N GLN A 125 15.33 7.50 19.93
CA GLN A 125 15.13 7.16 21.33
C GLN A 125 15.16 8.41 22.22
N GLN A 126 14.69 8.29 23.46
CA GLN A 126 14.52 9.42 24.38
C GLN A 126 15.75 10.36 24.49
N PRO A 127 17.01 9.87 24.63
CA PRO A 127 18.18 10.76 24.65
C PRO A 127 18.33 11.69 23.44
N LYS A 128 18.03 11.20 22.23
CA LYS A 128 18.04 12.02 21.01
C LYS A 128 16.90 13.02 21.03
N ILE A 129 15.70 12.58 21.43
CA ILE A 129 14.51 13.43 21.53
C ILE A 129 14.73 14.57 22.53
N ASP A 130 15.29 14.29 23.71
CA ASP A 130 15.57 15.29 24.75
C ASP A 130 16.54 16.37 24.23
N LEU A 131 17.61 15.96 23.54
CA LEU A 131 18.57 16.89 22.93
C LEU A 131 17.92 17.73 21.82
N LEU A 132 17.17 17.11 20.92
CA LEU A 132 16.48 17.82 19.84
C LEU A 132 15.41 18.78 20.39
N SER A 133 14.73 18.41 21.47
CA SER A 133 13.78 19.27 22.18
C SER A 133 14.47 20.48 22.79
N TYR A 134 15.60 20.27 23.48
CA TYR A 134 16.45 21.35 23.98
C TYR A 134 16.87 22.30 22.86
N PHE A 135 17.36 21.78 21.73
CA PHE A 135 17.77 22.60 20.59
C PHE A 135 16.61 23.40 19.98
N GLN A 136 15.43 22.80 19.84
CA GLN A 136 14.25 23.49 19.32
C GLN A 136 13.76 24.61 20.27
N GLN A 137 13.93 24.46 21.58
CA GLN A 137 13.58 25.51 22.55
C GLN A 137 14.59 26.66 22.55
N HIS A 138 15.88 26.36 22.39
CA HIS A 138 16.96 27.34 22.46
C HIS A 138 17.25 28.08 21.15
N ASP A 139 17.08 27.42 20.00
CA ASP A 139 17.27 28.01 18.67
C ASP A 139 16.13 27.55 17.74
N PRO A 140 14.89 28.06 17.90
CA PRO A 140 13.74 27.57 17.16
C PRO A 140 13.88 27.77 15.66
N SER A 141 13.81 26.68 14.89
CA SER A 141 13.84 26.75 13.43
C SER A 141 13.00 25.62 12.82
N ALA A 142 12.48 25.83 11.61
CA ALA A 142 11.73 24.79 10.91
C ALA A 142 12.56 23.51 10.72
N ALA A 143 13.88 23.64 10.52
CA ALA A 143 14.78 22.49 10.40
C ALA A 143 14.90 21.70 11.70
N HIS A 144 15.04 22.38 12.84
CA HIS A 144 15.10 21.74 14.16
C HIS A 144 13.77 21.07 14.53
N ALA A 145 12.64 21.72 14.26
CA ALA A 145 11.31 21.13 14.44
C ALA A 145 11.12 19.87 13.57
N ILE A 146 11.54 19.90 12.30
CA ILE A 146 11.48 18.72 11.42
C ILE A 146 12.37 17.59 11.94
N ALA A 147 13.58 17.89 12.44
CA ALA A 147 14.47 16.89 13.01
C ALA A 147 13.85 16.24 14.27
N LEU A 148 13.26 17.05 15.15
CA LEU A 148 12.56 16.58 16.33
C LEU A 148 11.31 15.75 15.95
N ALA A 149 10.52 16.19 14.98
CA ALA A 149 9.36 15.47 14.47
C ALA A 149 9.73 14.07 13.94
N LYS A 150 10.83 13.97 13.17
CA LYS A 150 11.36 12.69 12.69
C LYS A 150 11.73 11.76 13.85
N ALA A 151 12.39 12.28 14.89
CA ALA A 151 12.76 11.48 16.05
C ALA A 151 11.52 11.00 16.84
N TYR A 152 10.50 11.84 16.99
CA TYR A 152 9.22 11.42 17.58
C TYR A 152 8.53 10.34 16.75
N ALA A 153 8.45 10.51 15.43
CA ALA A 153 7.85 9.52 14.53
C ALA A 153 8.59 8.18 14.55
N GLY A 154 9.93 8.20 14.54
CA GLY A 154 10.76 7.00 14.63
C GLY A 154 10.63 6.27 15.97
N ALA A 155 10.29 6.99 17.04
CA ALA A 155 9.96 6.42 18.36
C ALA A 155 8.48 6.00 18.50
N GLY A 156 7.66 6.13 17.45
CA GLY A 156 6.22 5.83 17.48
C GLY A 156 5.37 6.86 18.24
N GLN A 157 5.92 8.04 18.55
CA GLN A 157 5.24 9.13 19.26
C GLN A 157 4.58 10.10 18.26
N TYR A 158 3.57 9.61 17.53
CA TYR A 158 3.01 10.32 16.37
C TYR A 158 2.31 11.65 16.70
N SER A 159 1.67 11.78 17.87
CA SER A 159 1.02 13.04 18.26
C SER A 159 2.05 14.18 18.41
N GLN A 160 3.17 13.93 19.08
CA GLN A 160 4.24 14.92 19.21
C GLN A 160 4.92 15.20 17.87
N ALA A 161 5.07 14.18 17.01
CA ALA A 161 5.60 14.39 15.66
C ALA A 161 4.71 15.32 14.82
N ILE A 162 3.39 15.11 14.88
CA ILE A 162 2.36 15.92 14.22
C ILE A 162 2.48 17.39 14.65
N GLU A 163 2.52 17.66 15.96
CA GLU A 163 2.67 19.03 16.50
C GLU A 163 3.93 19.73 15.96
N GLN A 164 5.06 19.02 15.90
CA GLN A 164 6.32 19.58 15.41
C GLN A 164 6.32 19.81 13.90
N TYR A 165 5.70 18.92 13.11
CA TYR A 165 5.54 19.13 11.68
C TYR A 165 4.65 20.32 11.35
N GLU A 166 3.54 20.49 12.08
CA GLU A 166 2.65 21.64 11.95
C GLU A 166 3.34 22.94 12.33
N TRP A 167 4.08 22.94 13.44
CA TRP A 167 4.89 24.08 13.84
C TRP A 167 5.89 24.44 12.73
N ALA A 168 6.61 23.45 12.18
CA ALA A 168 7.57 23.69 11.11
C ALA A 168 6.91 24.26 9.85
N ALA A 169 5.71 23.79 9.50
CA ALA A 169 4.95 24.28 8.34
C ALA A 169 4.51 25.74 8.51
N GLN A 170 4.13 26.15 9.72
CA GLN A 170 3.74 27.53 10.03
C GLN A 170 4.93 28.52 10.01
N HIS A 171 6.13 28.03 10.31
CA HIS A 171 7.34 28.85 10.48
C HIS A 171 8.33 28.75 9.32
N SER A 172 8.01 28.02 8.25
CA SER A 172 8.85 27.90 7.06
C SER A 172 8.28 28.69 5.88
N PRO A 173 9.04 29.62 5.27
CA PRO A 173 8.58 30.33 4.07
C PRO A 173 8.56 29.42 2.83
N GLN A 174 9.30 28.31 2.87
CA GLN A 174 9.39 27.35 1.78
C GLN A 174 8.76 26.02 2.18
N ARG A 175 8.02 25.44 1.24
CA ARG A 175 7.41 24.14 1.42
C ARG A 175 8.47 23.04 1.37
N ASN A 176 8.52 22.18 2.38
CA ASN A 176 9.35 20.99 2.39
C ASN A 176 8.48 19.75 2.10
N GLU A 177 8.56 19.24 0.86
CA GLU A 177 7.74 18.11 0.41
C GLU A 177 8.01 16.82 1.22
N VAL A 178 9.26 16.57 1.57
CA VAL A 178 9.63 15.38 2.38
C VAL A 178 9.02 15.46 3.77
N ALA A 179 9.07 16.63 4.41
CA ALA A 179 8.44 16.84 5.72
C ALA A 179 6.92 16.75 5.63
N PHE A 180 6.31 17.27 4.56
CA PHE A 180 4.88 17.16 4.31
C PHE A 180 4.45 15.68 4.19
N TYR A 181 5.16 14.87 3.43
CA TYR A 181 4.86 13.44 3.33
C TYR A 181 5.05 12.69 4.65
N ALA A 182 6.11 12.99 5.40
CA ALA A 182 6.32 12.39 6.73
C ALA A 182 5.22 12.79 7.73
N TYR A 183 4.71 14.02 7.63
CA TYR A 183 3.55 14.47 8.40
C TYR A 183 2.29 13.68 8.07
N ILE A 184 1.99 13.51 6.78
CA ILE A 184 0.87 12.67 6.33
C ILE A 184 1.02 11.24 6.85
N ASP A 185 2.21 10.64 6.75
CA ASP A 185 2.45 9.30 7.31
C ASP A 185 2.18 9.26 8.82
N CYS A 186 2.56 10.28 9.60
CA CYS A 186 2.26 10.33 11.03
C CYS A 186 0.74 10.34 11.32
N LEU A 187 -0.04 11.11 10.55
CA LEU A 187 -1.50 11.10 10.64
C LEU A 187 -2.05 9.68 10.39
N LEU A 188 -1.61 9.04 9.31
CA LEU A 188 -2.09 7.70 8.94
C LEU A 188 -1.68 6.61 9.94
N HIS A 189 -0.52 6.71 10.58
CA HIS A 189 -0.12 5.75 11.62
C HIS A 189 -0.85 5.97 12.95
N ARG A 190 -1.13 7.23 13.29
CA ARG A 190 -1.92 7.55 14.49
C ARG A 190 -3.39 7.15 14.33
N ASN A 191 -3.95 7.39 13.14
CA ASN A 191 -5.29 7.00 12.70
C ASN A 191 -6.40 7.27 13.72
N GLN A 192 -6.39 8.44 14.34
CA GLN A 192 -7.43 8.85 15.27
C GLN A 192 -8.70 9.27 14.52
N PRO A 193 -9.90 8.92 15.04
CA PRO A 193 -11.17 9.28 14.42
C PRO A 193 -11.49 10.77 14.53
N ASN A 194 -10.82 11.50 15.43
CA ASN A 194 -11.09 12.90 15.74
C ASN A 194 -9.78 13.71 15.76
N TYR A 195 -9.21 13.97 14.58
CA TYR A 195 -8.15 14.96 14.42
C TYR A 195 -8.70 16.38 14.70
N GLN A 196 -9.85 16.66 14.11
CA GLN A 196 -10.71 17.82 14.37
C GLN A 196 -12.12 17.31 14.66
N PRO A 197 -13.03 18.15 15.20
CA PRO A 197 -14.44 17.75 15.35
C PRO A 197 -14.99 17.19 14.03
N ASP A 198 -15.49 15.96 14.06
CA ASP A 198 -16.06 15.24 12.92
C ASP A 198 -15.11 14.95 11.74
N VAL A 199 -13.78 15.03 11.94
CA VAL A 199 -12.76 14.73 10.92
C VAL A 199 -11.66 13.86 11.51
N SER A 200 -11.43 12.71 10.89
CA SER A 200 -10.36 11.77 11.23
C SER A 200 -9.01 12.15 10.63
N ASP A 201 -7.94 11.55 11.16
CA ASP A 201 -6.58 11.68 10.62
C ASP A 201 -6.51 11.32 9.13
N ALA A 202 -7.21 10.26 8.72
CA ALA A 202 -7.19 9.78 7.34
C ALA A 202 -7.94 10.74 6.39
N GLU A 203 -9.10 11.27 6.81
CA GLU A 203 -9.84 12.27 6.04
C GLU A 203 -9.01 13.55 5.89
N TYR A 204 -8.42 14.03 6.98
CA TYR A 204 -7.58 15.23 6.94
C TYR A 204 -6.33 15.03 6.06
N ALA A 205 -5.69 13.87 6.14
CA ALA A 205 -4.56 13.52 5.27
C ALA A 205 -4.92 13.54 3.78
N ILE A 206 -6.06 12.95 3.39
CA ILE A 206 -6.55 12.97 2.01
C ILE A 206 -6.83 14.40 1.56
N ALA A 207 -7.45 15.22 2.41
CA ALA A 207 -7.74 16.61 2.08
C ALA A 207 -6.47 17.41 1.78
N LEU A 208 -5.44 17.27 2.63
CA LEU A 208 -4.14 17.91 2.43
C LEU A 208 -3.44 17.45 1.14
N LEU A 209 -3.48 16.14 0.83
CA LEU A 209 -2.93 15.59 -0.41
C LEU A 209 -3.69 16.10 -1.64
N CYS A 210 -5.01 16.19 -1.57
CA CYS A 210 -5.83 16.68 -2.68
C CYS A 210 -5.58 18.18 -2.95
N GLN A 211 -5.36 18.98 -1.91
CA GLN A 211 -4.97 20.39 -2.02
C GLN A 211 -3.50 20.58 -2.45
N TYR A 212 -2.71 19.51 -2.51
CA TYR A 212 -1.33 19.53 -2.97
C TYR A 212 -1.27 19.73 -4.50
N ARG A 213 -1.07 20.99 -4.93
CA ARG A 213 -1.20 21.39 -6.35
C ARG A 213 -0.15 20.82 -7.31
N GLN A 214 1.07 20.53 -6.87
CA GLN A 214 2.12 20.00 -7.76
C GLN A 214 3.20 19.24 -6.97
N ALA A 215 3.09 17.91 -6.94
CA ALA A 215 4.11 17.02 -6.37
C ALA A 215 5.37 17.02 -7.24
N ILE A 216 6.54 17.17 -6.61
CA ILE A 216 7.84 16.98 -7.27
C ILE A 216 8.08 15.48 -7.43
N ASP A 217 7.90 14.70 -6.36
CA ASP A 217 7.92 13.24 -6.39
C ASP A 217 6.51 12.65 -6.54
N GLN A 218 6.06 12.53 -7.79
CA GLN A 218 4.75 11.98 -8.14
C GLN A 218 4.59 10.51 -7.70
N LYS A 219 5.68 9.74 -7.62
CA LYS A 219 5.65 8.33 -7.23
C LYS A 219 5.35 8.20 -5.74
N THR A 220 6.06 8.98 -4.92
CA THR A 220 5.82 9.02 -3.47
C THR A 220 4.45 9.60 -3.15
N TYR A 221 4.03 10.67 -3.83
CA TYR A 221 2.66 11.20 -3.73
C TYR A 221 1.61 10.12 -3.98
N SER A 222 1.72 9.39 -5.09
CA SER A 222 0.73 8.37 -5.48
C SER A 222 0.68 7.22 -4.47
N LYS A 223 1.83 6.82 -3.92
CA LYS A 223 1.92 5.78 -2.89
C LYS A 223 1.25 6.23 -1.59
N ILE A 224 1.54 7.44 -1.12
CA ILE A 224 0.98 7.98 0.13
C ILE A 224 -0.53 8.20 -0.03
N LEU A 225 -0.98 8.72 -1.17
CA LEU A 225 -2.42 8.87 -1.45
C LEU A 225 -3.14 7.52 -1.44
N HIS A 226 -2.56 6.50 -2.07
CA HIS A 226 -3.13 5.15 -2.01
C HIS A 226 -3.19 4.61 -0.58
N ASN A 227 -2.15 4.84 0.24
CA ASN A 227 -2.15 4.45 1.65
C ASN A 227 -3.23 5.21 2.44
N ALA A 228 -3.38 6.51 2.22
CA ALA A 228 -4.40 7.33 2.89
C ALA A 228 -5.82 6.84 2.56
N VAL A 229 -6.11 6.61 1.27
CA VAL A 229 -7.38 6.04 0.81
C VAL A 229 -7.61 4.64 1.40
N SER A 230 -6.58 3.81 1.45
CA SER A 230 -6.67 2.47 2.05
C SER A 230 -6.88 2.49 3.56
N THR A 231 -6.47 3.56 4.24
CA THR A 231 -6.70 3.72 5.68
C THR A 231 -8.15 4.15 5.95
N LEU A 232 -8.74 4.95 5.05
CA LEU A 232 -10.11 5.45 5.17
C LEU A 232 -11.17 4.42 4.76
N LEU A 233 -10.94 3.64 3.70
CA LEU A 233 -11.95 2.74 3.14
C LEU A 233 -12.21 1.51 4.04
N PRO A 234 -13.46 1.01 4.10
CA PRO A 234 -13.79 -0.19 4.86
C PRO A 234 -13.06 -1.45 4.37
N ARG A 235 -12.81 -2.39 5.29
CA ARG A 235 -12.05 -3.61 5.01
C ARG A 235 -12.71 -4.48 3.95
N GLU A 236 -14.03 -4.47 3.88
CA GLU A 236 -14.85 -5.24 2.95
C GLU A 236 -14.50 -4.84 1.50
N ILE A 237 -14.34 -3.54 1.24
CA ILE A 237 -13.87 -3.05 -0.06
C ILE A 237 -12.43 -3.46 -0.29
N LEU A 238 -11.55 -3.28 0.69
CA LEU A 238 -10.13 -3.57 0.52
C LEU A 238 -9.86 -5.07 0.25
N GLN A 239 -10.65 -5.97 0.85
CA GLN A 239 -10.53 -7.42 0.68
C GLN A 239 -10.86 -7.89 -0.73
N THR A 240 -11.69 -7.15 -1.49
CA THR A 240 -11.98 -7.49 -2.89
C THR A 240 -10.91 -6.97 -3.85
N ARG A 241 -9.87 -6.27 -3.38
CA ARG A 241 -8.74 -5.89 -4.25
C ARG A 241 -8.10 -7.16 -4.78
N GLY A 242 -7.74 -7.15 -6.07
CA GLY A 242 -6.86 -8.18 -6.60
C GLY A 242 -5.57 -8.21 -5.79
N SER A 243 -5.17 -9.38 -5.32
CA SER A 243 -3.86 -9.55 -4.71
C SER A 243 -2.84 -9.50 -5.85
N GLU A 244 -1.94 -8.50 -5.88
CA GLU A 244 -0.81 -8.51 -6.81
C GLU A 244 -0.07 -9.83 -6.64
N THR A 245 -0.30 -10.77 -7.57
CA THR A 245 0.51 -11.96 -7.64
C THR A 245 1.88 -11.49 -8.08
N ASN A 246 2.85 -11.62 -7.17
CA ASN A 246 4.26 -11.40 -7.49
C ASN A 246 4.54 -12.01 -8.86
N ILE A 247 5.11 -11.22 -9.78
CA ILE A 247 5.40 -11.63 -11.16
C ILE A 247 6.16 -12.97 -11.18
N LEU A 248 7.02 -13.22 -10.18
CA LEU A 248 7.74 -14.49 -9.98
C LEU A 248 6.85 -15.68 -9.58
N MET A 249 5.76 -15.46 -8.83
CA MET A 249 4.77 -16.50 -8.53
C MET A 249 3.88 -16.79 -9.74
N ASP A 250 3.52 -15.79 -10.53
CA ASP A 250 2.78 -16.01 -11.79
C ASP A 250 3.65 -16.69 -12.85
N VAL A 251 4.93 -16.34 -12.92
CA VAL A 251 5.92 -17.06 -13.74
C VAL A 251 6.16 -18.46 -13.20
N GLY A 252 6.27 -18.65 -11.87
CA GLY A 252 6.41 -19.98 -11.25
C GLY A 252 5.18 -20.87 -11.45
N ARG A 253 3.97 -20.30 -11.41
CA ARG A 253 2.70 -20.98 -11.72
C ARG A 253 2.55 -21.26 -13.21
N GLY A 254 2.92 -20.30 -14.06
CA GLY A 254 3.01 -20.45 -15.51
C GLY A 254 4.03 -21.53 -15.91
N LEU A 255 5.16 -21.63 -15.19
CA LEU A 255 6.18 -22.65 -15.35
C LEU A 255 5.76 -24.00 -14.76
N ASN A 256 4.93 -24.05 -13.72
CA ASN A 256 4.34 -25.29 -13.20
C ASN A 256 3.20 -25.81 -14.08
N SER A 257 2.39 -24.90 -14.67
CA SER A 257 1.40 -25.27 -15.68
C SER A 257 2.11 -25.72 -16.95
N LEU A 258 3.10 -24.96 -17.44
CA LEU A 258 4.00 -25.37 -18.53
C LEU A 258 4.79 -26.65 -18.19
N GLY A 259 5.14 -26.86 -16.92
CA GLY A 259 5.85 -28.05 -16.44
C GLY A 259 4.96 -29.30 -16.45
N LYS A 260 3.67 -29.15 -16.17
CA LYS A 260 2.63 -30.16 -16.46
C LYS A 260 2.29 -30.27 -17.95
N SER A 261 2.70 -29.27 -18.73
CA SER A 261 2.53 -29.15 -20.19
C SER A 261 3.78 -29.53 -21.00
N LEU A 262 4.90 -29.87 -20.35
CA LEU A 262 6.17 -30.30 -20.96
C LEU A 262 6.06 -31.58 -21.82
N GLY A 263 4.88 -32.17 -21.95
CA GLY A 263 4.55 -33.06 -23.08
C GLY A 263 4.62 -32.37 -24.45
N GLY A 264 4.54 -31.03 -24.51
CA GLY A 264 4.61 -30.23 -25.74
C GLY A 264 6.01 -30.00 -26.29
N ILE A 265 7.05 -29.94 -25.45
CA ILE A 265 8.45 -29.83 -25.91
C ILE A 265 8.94 -31.15 -26.56
N LEU A 266 8.20 -32.26 -26.37
CA LEU A 266 8.38 -33.54 -27.05
C LEU A 266 7.31 -33.80 -28.13
N GLY A 267 6.56 -32.79 -28.57
CA GLY A 267 5.63 -32.89 -29.71
C GLY A 267 4.19 -33.33 -29.39
N GLY A 268 3.76 -33.34 -28.12
CA GLY A 268 2.37 -33.60 -27.75
C GLY A 268 1.52 -32.32 -27.69
N ARG A 269 0.51 -32.18 -28.55
CA ARG A 269 -0.47 -31.06 -28.47
C ARG A 269 -1.27 -31.12 -27.15
N GLU A 270 -1.40 -29.98 -26.47
CA GLU A 270 -2.21 -29.84 -25.25
C GLU A 270 -3.71 -29.83 -25.58
N PHE A 271 -4.47 -30.69 -24.91
CA PHE A 271 -5.90 -30.87 -25.17
C PHE A 271 -6.79 -29.96 -24.32
N GLN A 272 -6.26 -29.37 -23.24
CA GLN A 272 -7.04 -28.61 -22.27
C GLN A 272 -7.14 -27.14 -22.68
N ILE A 273 -8.31 -26.55 -22.45
CA ILE A 273 -8.48 -25.10 -22.52
C ILE A 273 -7.69 -24.49 -21.37
N PRO A 274 -6.76 -23.54 -21.63
CA PRO A 274 -5.98 -22.92 -20.56
C PRO A 274 -6.87 -22.23 -19.52
N TYR A 275 -6.75 -22.61 -18.25
CA TYR A 275 -7.58 -22.12 -17.16
C TYR A 275 -6.85 -22.21 -15.82
N SER A 276 -6.93 -21.16 -15.00
CA SER A 276 -6.43 -21.15 -13.63
C SER A 276 -7.34 -20.32 -12.73
N LYS A 277 -8.11 -21.01 -11.87
CA LYS A 277 -9.00 -20.36 -10.89
C LYS A 277 -8.24 -19.39 -9.99
N GLU A 278 -7.02 -19.75 -9.57
CA GLU A 278 -6.19 -18.89 -8.72
C GLU A 278 -5.78 -17.60 -9.42
N VAL A 279 -5.33 -17.67 -10.68
CA VAL A 279 -4.89 -16.48 -11.44
C VAL A 279 -6.08 -15.57 -11.74
N ILE A 280 -7.24 -16.15 -12.04
CA ILE A 280 -8.48 -15.39 -12.22
C ILE A 280 -8.85 -14.70 -10.91
N ALA A 281 -8.90 -15.43 -9.79
CA ALA A 281 -9.28 -14.87 -8.49
C ALA A 281 -8.35 -13.75 -8.01
N SER A 282 -7.03 -13.87 -8.26
CA SER A 282 -6.05 -12.86 -7.86
C SER A 282 -5.94 -11.66 -8.79
N ALA A 283 -6.48 -11.73 -10.01
CA ALA A 283 -6.44 -10.61 -10.96
C ALA A 283 -7.16 -9.39 -10.38
N PRO A 284 -6.74 -8.15 -10.74
CA PRO A 284 -7.46 -6.94 -10.38
C PRO A 284 -8.95 -7.06 -10.73
N GLN A 285 -9.82 -6.58 -9.86
CA GLN A 285 -11.28 -6.67 -10.01
C GLN A 285 -11.85 -5.26 -10.04
N LEU A 286 -12.89 -5.00 -10.81
CA LEU A 286 -13.59 -3.71 -10.74
C LEU A 286 -14.29 -3.56 -9.38
N LEU A 287 -14.44 -2.32 -8.91
CA LEU A 287 -15.30 -2.04 -7.75
C LEU A 287 -16.71 -1.78 -8.26
N THR A 288 -17.66 -2.63 -7.88
CA THR A 288 -19.05 -2.55 -8.35
C THR A 288 -19.85 -1.52 -7.56
N ASP A 289 -20.86 -0.93 -8.20
CA ASP A 289 -21.74 0.04 -7.57
C ASP A 289 -22.45 -0.55 -6.33
N ALA A 290 -22.88 -1.82 -6.39
CA ALA A 290 -23.54 -2.48 -5.27
C ALA A 290 -22.68 -2.46 -4.00
N VAL A 291 -21.40 -2.81 -4.12
CA VAL A 291 -20.46 -2.84 -2.98
C VAL A 291 -20.21 -1.42 -2.45
N VAL A 292 -20.10 -0.42 -3.33
CA VAL A 292 -19.94 0.98 -2.90
C VAL A 292 -21.18 1.47 -2.15
N LEU A 293 -22.38 1.18 -2.67
CA LEU A 293 -23.63 1.60 -2.05
C LEU A 293 -23.82 0.96 -0.67
N GLU A 294 -23.60 -0.34 -0.55
CA GLU A 294 -23.64 -1.05 0.75
C GLU A 294 -22.65 -0.44 1.76
N SER A 295 -21.46 -0.05 1.29
CA SER A 295 -20.44 0.59 2.13
C SER A 295 -20.82 2.02 2.56
N LEU A 296 -21.44 2.81 1.67
CA LEU A 296 -21.91 4.16 1.98
C LEU A 296 -23.03 4.16 3.03
N VAL A 297 -23.89 3.13 3.04
CA VAL A 297 -24.93 2.93 4.06
C VAL A 297 -24.34 2.83 5.47
N GLN A 298 -23.14 2.29 5.60
CA GLN A 298 -22.46 2.12 6.90
C GLN A 298 -21.63 3.33 7.31
N SER A 299 -21.48 4.34 6.44
CA SER A 299 -20.61 5.50 6.67
C SER A 299 -21.31 6.61 7.45
N SER A 300 -21.34 6.49 8.78
CA SER A 300 -21.96 7.49 9.67
C SER A 300 -21.30 8.88 9.56
N SER A 301 -19.97 8.96 9.39
CA SER A 301 -19.27 10.25 9.27
C SER A 301 -19.72 11.03 8.02
N MET A 302 -19.80 10.35 6.87
CA MET A 302 -20.27 10.96 5.62
C MET A 302 -21.75 11.32 5.67
N GLN A 303 -22.57 10.47 6.29
CA GLN A 303 -23.99 10.74 6.49
C GLN A 303 -24.22 11.99 7.34
N HIS A 304 -23.53 12.12 8.46
CA HIS A 304 -23.62 13.30 9.32
C HIS A 304 -23.06 14.55 8.63
N ALA A 305 -21.96 14.43 7.88
CA ALA A 305 -21.43 15.55 7.10
C ALA A 305 -22.40 16.05 6.02
N LEU A 306 -23.05 15.12 5.30
CA LEU A 306 -24.09 15.47 4.33
C LEU A 306 -25.30 16.12 5.02
N GLN A 307 -25.75 15.56 6.15
CA GLN A 307 -26.83 16.17 6.93
C GLN A 307 -26.49 17.58 7.39
N ARG A 308 -25.30 17.83 7.96
CA ARG A 308 -24.89 19.17 8.39
C ARG A 308 -24.95 20.19 7.23
N LYS A 309 -24.54 19.79 6.03
CA LYS A 309 -24.63 20.67 4.86
C LYS A 309 -26.06 20.92 4.40
N VAL A 310 -26.90 19.90 4.42
CA VAL A 310 -28.26 19.97 3.90
C VAL A 310 -29.26 20.55 4.91
N THR A 311 -29.10 20.32 6.22
CA THR A 311 -30.03 20.75 7.28
C THR A 311 -29.87 22.22 7.70
N LEU A 312 -28.88 22.94 7.15
CA LEU A 312 -28.77 24.40 7.33
C LEU A 312 -29.90 25.19 6.64
N THR A 313 -30.74 24.55 5.82
CA THR A 313 -31.97 25.14 5.27
C THR A 313 -33.17 24.81 6.16
N LYS A 314 -33.82 25.85 6.69
CA LYS A 314 -34.97 25.76 7.60
C LYS A 314 -36.19 25.10 6.97
N ASP A 315 -36.97 24.48 7.87
CA ASP A 315 -38.40 24.14 7.79
C ASP A 315 -38.87 23.26 6.63
N GLY A 316 -39.00 21.95 6.91
CA GLY A 316 -40.10 21.17 6.34
C GLY A 316 -39.77 19.92 5.53
N ILE A 317 -38.53 19.44 5.52
CA ILE A 317 -38.22 18.17 4.85
C ILE A 317 -38.39 17.04 5.87
N GLU A 318 -39.40 16.18 5.66
CA GLU A 318 -39.49 14.90 6.35
C GLU A 318 -38.13 14.19 6.27
N PRO A 319 -37.60 13.65 7.38
CA PRO A 319 -36.28 13.05 7.38
C PRO A 319 -36.30 11.76 6.53
N GLN A 320 -36.08 11.90 5.22
CA GLN A 320 -35.48 10.81 4.47
C GLN A 320 -34.16 10.46 5.17
N SER A 321 -33.90 9.16 5.32
CA SER A 321 -32.68 8.70 5.97
C SER A 321 -31.44 9.34 5.33
N ALA A 322 -30.47 9.80 6.13
CA ALA A 322 -29.19 10.31 5.61
C ALA A 322 -28.53 9.34 4.61
N GLU A 323 -28.74 8.05 4.86
CA GLU A 323 -28.41 6.92 4.01
C GLU A 323 -28.92 7.10 2.57
N SER A 324 -30.24 7.28 2.39
CA SER A 324 -30.83 7.41 1.05
C SER A 324 -30.33 8.64 0.30
N LEU A 325 -30.12 9.76 1.01
CA LEU A 325 -29.54 10.97 0.42
C LEU A 325 -28.10 10.74 -0.05
N LEU A 326 -27.28 10.06 0.75
CA LEU A 326 -25.89 9.78 0.39
C LEU A 326 -25.79 8.80 -0.80
N ILE A 327 -26.64 7.77 -0.84
CA ILE A 327 -26.74 6.85 -1.97
C ILE A 327 -27.12 7.59 -3.25
N ASN A 328 -28.17 8.42 -3.20
CA ASN A 328 -28.64 9.15 -4.37
C ASN A 328 -27.63 10.22 -4.80
N LEU A 329 -26.89 10.82 -3.86
CA LEU A 329 -25.79 11.72 -4.18
C LEU A 329 -24.70 10.98 -4.94
N TRP A 330 -24.27 9.82 -4.44
CA TRP A 330 -23.27 8.99 -5.11
C TRP A 330 -23.70 8.62 -6.53
N ARG A 331 -24.92 8.09 -6.72
CA ARG A 331 -25.47 7.78 -8.05
C ARG A 331 -25.52 9.00 -8.96
N SER A 332 -25.90 10.15 -8.42
CA SER A 332 -25.94 11.38 -9.20
C SER A 332 -24.55 11.79 -9.66
N ILE A 333 -23.53 11.69 -8.80
CA ILE A 333 -22.13 11.97 -9.14
C ILE A 333 -21.64 11.05 -10.26
N GLN A 334 -22.00 9.76 -10.20
CA GLN A 334 -21.65 8.79 -11.25
C GLN A 334 -22.28 9.11 -12.62
N ASN A 335 -23.45 9.76 -12.63
CA ASN A 335 -24.12 10.18 -13.86
C ASN A 335 -23.64 11.55 -14.36
N ASN A 336 -23.56 12.53 -13.46
CA ASN A 336 -23.08 13.88 -13.75
C ASN A 336 -22.45 14.50 -12.50
N VAL A 337 -21.12 14.70 -12.55
CA VAL A 337 -20.33 15.30 -11.48
C VAL A 337 -20.76 16.72 -11.15
N ASP A 338 -21.39 17.44 -12.09
CA ASP A 338 -21.87 18.81 -11.88
C ASP A 338 -22.92 18.90 -10.77
N ILE A 339 -23.53 17.79 -10.33
CA ILE A 339 -24.38 17.83 -9.12
C ILE A 339 -23.61 18.34 -7.89
N LEU A 340 -22.28 18.16 -7.85
CA LEU A 340 -21.44 18.68 -6.79
C LEU A 340 -21.42 20.22 -6.76
N THR A 341 -21.73 20.93 -7.85
CA THR A 341 -21.81 22.40 -7.79
C THR A 341 -23.01 22.85 -6.94
N LEU A 342 -24.12 22.09 -6.97
CA LEU A 342 -25.28 22.35 -6.12
C LEU A 342 -25.00 22.13 -4.63
N LEU A 343 -23.95 21.36 -4.29
CA LEU A 343 -23.46 21.19 -2.91
C LEU A 343 -22.59 22.36 -2.44
N LEU A 344 -22.01 23.14 -3.35
CA LEU A 344 -21.15 24.28 -3.02
C LEU A 344 -21.98 25.55 -2.74
N GLU A 345 -23.12 25.71 -3.42
CA GLU A 345 -23.95 26.92 -3.35
C GLU A 345 -25.15 26.72 -2.42
N GLN A 346 -25.14 27.38 -1.26
CA GLN A 346 -26.19 27.25 -0.24
C GLN A 346 -27.60 27.58 -0.78
N GLU A 347 -27.70 28.53 -1.73
CA GLU A 347 -28.96 28.93 -2.36
C GLU A 347 -29.59 27.81 -3.22
N GLN A 348 -28.82 26.81 -3.62
CA GLN A 348 -29.26 25.70 -4.47
C GLN A 348 -29.55 24.41 -3.69
N HIS A 349 -29.45 24.44 -2.35
CA HIS A 349 -29.67 23.25 -1.52
C HIS A 349 -31.09 22.67 -1.65
N GLU A 350 -32.13 23.49 -1.81
CA GLU A 350 -33.48 22.99 -2.06
C GLU A 350 -33.57 22.20 -3.39
N GLN A 351 -32.90 22.70 -4.43
CA GLN A 351 -32.82 22.02 -5.72
C GLN A 351 -32.03 20.71 -5.60
N LEU A 352 -30.94 20.71 -4.84
CA LEU A 352 -30.16 19.51 -4.54
C LEU A 352 -31.05 18.46 -3.86
N ILE A 353 -31.74 18.82 -2.77
CA ILE A 353 -32.62 17.91 -2.03
C ILE A 353 -33.72 17.36 -2.95
N HIS A 354 -34.35 18.21 -3.76
CA HIS A 354 -35.35 17.76 -4.72
C HIS A 354 -34.78 16.72 -5.71
N ARG A 355 -33.53 16.88 -6.18
CA ARG A 355 -32.88 15.88 -7.04
C ARG A 355 -32.52 14.60 -6.29
N LEU A 356 -32.01 14.72 -5.06
CA LEU A 356 -31.58 13.58 -4.25
C LEU A 356 -32.75 12.76 -3.70
N THR A 357 -33.95 13.33 -3.61
CA THR A 357 -35.17 12.63 -3.17
C THR A 357 -35.83 11.83 -4.29
N GLN A 358 -35.46 12.09 -5.56
CA GLN A 358 -35.92 11.29 -6.69
C GLN A 358 -35.06 10.03 -6.84
N PRO A 359 -35.67 8.83 -6.82
CA PRO A 359 -34.90 7.60 -6.96
C PRO A 359 -34.30 7.51 -8.35
N ILE A 360 -32.96 7.51 -8.42
CA ILE A 360 -32.25 7.15 -9.64
C ILE A 360 -32.24 5.63 -9.73
N LEU A 361 -33.12 5.10 -10.57
CA LEU A 361 -33.12 3.69 -10.96
C LEU A 361 -32.11 3.50 -12.10
N VAL A 362 -31.04 2.75 -11.82
CA VAL A 362 -30.14 2.27 -12.86
C VAL A 362 -30.56 0.84 -13.17
N ASP A 363 -31.35 0.66 -14.22
CA ASP A 363 -31.70 -0.68 -14.71
C ASP A 363 -30.60 -1.15 -15.66
N ARG A 364 -29.72 -2.03 -15.16
CA ARG A 364 -28.67 -2.65 -15.97
C ARG A 364 -29.15 -4.00 -16.46
N LYS A 365 -29.05 -4.23 -17.77
CA LYS A 365 -29.37 -5.53 -18.38
C LYS A 365 -28.26 -6.52 -18.01
N LYS A 366 -28.53 -7.34 -17.00
CA LYS A 366 -27.60 -8.39 -16.57
C LYS A 366 -27.31 -9.35 -17.74
N LEU A 367 -26.04 -9.46 -18.11
CA LEU A 367 -25.58 -10.41 -19.13
C LEU A 367 -25.78 -11.84 -18.66
N ASP A 368 -26.26 -12.71 -19.57
CA ASP A 368 -26.40 -14.14 -19.29
C ASP A 368 -25.11 -14.87 -19.62
N LEU A 369 -24.38 -15.24 -18.56
CA LEU A 369 -23.14 -16.00 -18.65
C LEU A 369 -23.36 -17.52 -18.76
N GLY A 370 -24.56 -18.06 -18.54
CA GLY A 370 -24.87 -19.48 -18.72
C GLY A 370 -23.79 -20.44 -18.17
N GLY A 371 -23.29 -21.36 -19.01
CA GLY A 371 -22.25 -22.31 -18.62
C GLY A 371 -20.90 -21.68 -18.23
N ILE A 372 -20.59 -20.47 -18.71
CA ILE A 372 -19.38 -19.73 -18.32
C ILE A 372 -19.44 -19.35 -16.83
N HIS A 373 -20.62 -19.01 -16.31
CA HIS A 373 -20.80 -18.73 -14.89
C HIS A 373 -20.36 -19.94 -14.03
N THR A 374 -20.77 -21.15 -14.44
CA THR A 374 -20.34 -22.39 -13.77
C THR A 374 -18.83 -22.57 -13.81
N ILE A 375 -18.17 -22.26 -14.94
CA ILE A 375 -16.71 -22.35 -15.07
C ILE A 375 -16.01 -21.35 -14.14
N LEU A 376 -16.49 -20.11 -14.06
CA LEU A 376 -15.90 -19.07 -13.21
C LEU A 376 -16.01 -19.43 -11.72
N GLU A 377 -17.17 -19.96 -11.29
CA GLU A 377 -17.40 -20.31 -9.88
C GLU A 377 -16.77 -21.64 -9.48
N HIS A 378 -17.02 -22.70 -10.25
CA HIS A 378 -16.72 -24.08 -9.86
C HIS A 378 -15.52 -24.67 -10.59
N GLY A 379 -15.03 -24.00 -11.63
CA GLY A 379 -13.86 -24.42 -12.40
C GLY A 379 -14.21 -25.15 -13.69
N LEU A 380 -13.25 -25.11 -14.64
CA LEU A 380 -13.43 -25.68 -15.97
C LEU A 380 -13.73 -27.19 -15.94
N MET A 381 -13.05 -27.95 -15.08
CA MET A 381 -13.25 -29.42 -15.00
C MET A 381 -14.61 -29.79 -14.42
N HIS A 382 -15.20 -28.95 -13.56
CA HIS A 382 -16.55 -29.15 -13.07
C HIS A 382 -17.57 -29.05 -14.22
N TYR A 383 -17.38 -28.07 -15.11
CA TYR A 383 -18.22 -27.90 -16.29
C TYR A 383 -18.02 -28.99 -17.35
N LEU A 384 -16.77 -29.41 -17.60
CA LEU A 384 -16.42 -30.41 -18.62
C LEU A 384 -16.61 -31.88 -18.19
N GLY A 385 -16.75 -32.14 -16.89
CA GLY A 385 -16.74 -33.48 -16.29
C GLY A 385 -15.32 -34.03 -16.08
N ASP A 386 -15.01 -34.48 -14.87
CA ASP A 386 -13.69 -35.01 -14.49
C ASP A 386 -13.52 -36.47 -14.95
N ILE A 387 -13.29 -36.65 -16.25
CA ILE A 387 -13.25 -37.96 -16.90
C ILE A 387 -12.01 -38.07 -17.80
N ARG A 388 -11.37 -39.25 -17.80
CA ARG A 388 -10.17 -39.54 -18.61
C ARG A 388 -10.55 -39.75 -20.08
N LEU A 389 -9.83 -39.08 -20.97
CA LEU A 389 -10.04 -39.19 -22.42
C LEU A 389 -9.20 -40.33 -23.02
N ASP A 390 -9.75 -40.97 -24.05
CA ASP A 390 -9.03 -41.92 -24.89
C ASP A 390 -7.97 -41.20 -25.74
N LYS A 391 -6.71 -41.58 -25.54
CA LYS A 391 -5.57 -40.97 -26.25
C LYS A 391 -5.50 -41.39 -27.72
N GLN A 392 -6.16 -42.46 -28.13
CA GLN A 392 -6.09 -43.01 -29.49
C GLN A 392 -7.35 -42.74 -30.31
N HIS A 393 -8.30 -41.96 -29.78
CA HIS A 393 -9.56 -41.67 -30.47
C HIS A 393 -9.34 -41.02 -31.84
N ALA A 394 -10.04 -41.50 -32.87
CA ALA A 394 -9.86 -41.07 -34.26
C ALA A 394 -10.11 -39.56 -34.48
N GLU A 395 -11.08 -38.99 -33.74
CA GLU A 395 -11.48 -37.57 -33.84
C GLU A 395 -10.68 -36.62 -32.92
N ARG A 396 -9.52 -37.04 -32.43
CA ARG A 396 -8.72 -36.22 -31.49
C ARG A 396 -8.22 -34.91 -32.10
N ASN A 397 -7.96 -34.88 -33.41
CA ASN A 397 -7.55 -33.65 -34.12
C ASN A 397 -8.65 -32.59 -34.11
N SER A 398 -9.90 -32.98 -34.30
CA SER A 398 -11.05 -32.08 -34.27
C SER A 398 -11.24 -31.45 -32.89
N LEU A 399 -10.88 -32.14 -31.81
CA LEU A 399 -10.90 -31.58 -30.46
C LEU A 399 -9.85 -30.46 -30.28
N TYR A 400 -8.66 -30.60 -30.89
CA TYR A 400 -7.65 -29.53 -30.89
C TYR A 400 -8.11 -28.31 -31.69
N GLU A 401 -8.66 -28.54 -32.88
CA GLU A 401 -9.18 -27.47 -33.73
C GLU A 401 -10.29 -26.69 -33.02
N GLN A 402 -11.23 -27.39 -32.36
CA GLN A 402 -12.27 -26.73 -31.57
C GLN A 402 -11.71 -25.98 -30.35
N ARG A 403 -10.67 -26.51 -29.69
CA ARG A 403 -9.95 -25.79 -28.62
C ARG A 403 -9.30 -24.51 -29.15
N ASP A 404 -8.68 -24.56 -30.33
CA ASP A 404 -8.04 -23.39 -30.94
C ASP A 404 -9.06 -22.33 -31.35
N VAL A 405 -10.26 -22.73 -31.81
CA VAL A 405 -11.40 -21.83 -32.04
C VAL A 405 -11.79 -21.11 -30.75
N ILE A 406 -11.96 -21.84 -29.64
CA ILE A 406 -12.28 -21.22 -28.34
C ILE A 406 -11.19 -20.26 -27.90
N VAL A 407 -9.90 -20.65 -28.04
CA VAL A 407 -8.78 -19.79 -27.66
C VAL A 407 -8.75 -18.50 -28.47
N ALA A 408 -9.00 -18.60 -29.79
CA ALA A 408 -9.07 -17.44 -30.67
C ALA A 408 -10.22 -16.50 -30.30
N GLU A 409 -11.43 -17.03 -30.09
CA GLU A 409 -12.61 -16.22 -29.71
C GLU A 409 -12.47 -15.57 -28.33
N MET A 410 -11.98 -16.32 -27.35
CA MET A 410 -11.69 -15.83 -26.00
C MET A 410 -10.65 -14.70 -26.04
N THR A 411 -9.58 -14.88 -26.80
CA THR A 411 -8.54 -13.84 -26.96
C THR A 411 -9.11 -12.61 -27.66
N ALA A 412 -9.92 -12.79 -28.71
CA ALA A 412 -10.57 -11.69 -29.42
C ALA A 412 -11.55 -10.92 -28.52
N LEU A 413 -12.31 -11.61 -27.66
CA LEU A 413 -13.16 -11.00 -26.63
C LEU A 413 -12.33 -10.11 -25.69
N ALA A 414 -11.21 -10.63 -25.18
CA ALA A 414 -10.35 -9.90 -24.25
C ALA A 414 -9.79 -8.62 -24.87
N VAL A 415 -9.33 -8.69 -26.12
CA VAL A 415 -8.83 -7.53 -26.88
C VAL A 415 -9.94 -6.51 -27.10
N TRP A 416 -11.12 -6.96 -27.53
CA TRP A 416 -12.27 -6.08 -27.73
C TRP A 416 -12.71 -5.39 -26.43
N PHE A 417 -12.81 -6.13 -25.33
CA PHE A 417 -13.19 -5.56 -24.04
C PHE A 417 -12.18 -4.52 -23.57
N GLN A 418 -10.88 -4.85 -23.66
CA GLN A 418 -9.82 -3.93 -23.26
C GLN A 418 -9.88 -2.63 -24.06
N GLN A 419 -9.97 -2.72 -25.39
CA GLN A 419 -9.89 -1.57 -26.29
C GLN A 419 -11.20 -0.77 -26.36
N GLY A 420 -12.34 -1.45 -26.43
CA GLY A 420 -13.65 -0.83 -26.67
C GLY A 420 -14.38 -0.40 -25.40
N ILE A 421 -14.24 -1.15 -24.30
CA ILE A 421 -15.01 -0.92 -23.07
C ILE A 421 -14.09 -0.37 -21.97
N LEU A 422 -13.06 -1.12 -21.58
CA LEU A 422 -12.30 -0.83 -20.37
C LEU A 422 -11.48 0.46 -20.48
N ASN A 423 -10.85 0.71 -21.64
CA ASN A 423 -10.09 1.95 -21.85
C ASN A 423 -10.99 3.19 -21.83
N SER A 424 -12.18 3.11 -22.44
CA SER A 424 -13.18 4.18 -22.41
C SER A 424 -13.66 4.44 -20.98
N TYR A 425 -13.95 3.37 -20.25
CA TYR A 425 -14.34 3.45 -18.84
C TYR A 425 -13.21 4.04 -17.97
N LEU A 426 -11.95 3.64 -18.20
CA LEU A 426 -10.79 4.22 -17.51
C LEU A 426 -10.67 5.73 -17.73
N GLN A 427 -10.87 6.18 -18.97
CA GLN A 427 -10.84 7.61 -19.30
C GLN A 427 -11.96 8.36 -18.56
N GLN A 428 -13.19 7.82 -18.58
CA GLN A 428 -14.33 8.37 -17.84
C GLN A 428 -14.03 8.48 -16.35
N GLN A 429 -13.60 7.39 -15.71
CA GLN A 429 -13.32 7.36 -14.27
C GLN A 429 -12.14 8.26 -13.88
N SER A 430 -11.15 8.41 -14.77
CA SER A 430 -10.03 9.35 -14.57
C SER A 430 -10.48 10.81 -14.66
N HIS A 431 -11.33 11.14 -15.63
CA HIS A 431 -11.92 12.48 -15.76
C HIS A 431 -12.78 12.83 -14.54
N GLN A 432 -13.66 11.91 -14.15
CA GLN A 432 -14.52 12.06 -12.98
C GLN A 432 -13.72 12.26 -11.68
N LEU A 433 -12.65 11.48 -11.46
CA LEU A 433 -11.77 11.67 -10.31
C LEU A 433 -11.15 13.08 -10.28
N GLN A 434 -10.71 13.60 -11.42
CA GLN A 434 -10.15 14.97 -11.51
C GLN A 434 -11.21 16.05 -11.25
N GLN A 435 -12.43 15.87 -11.77
CA GLN A 435 -13.53 16.80 -11.51
C GLN A 435 -13.92 16.81 -10.03
N ILE A 436 -14.09 15.63 -9.41
CA ILE A 436 -14.38 15.51 -7.98
C ILE A 436 -13.28 16.17 -7.16
N LYS A 437 -12.00 15.91 -7.47
CA LYS A 437 -10.87 16.54 -6.80
C LYS A 437 -10.93 18.07 -6.92
N THR A 438 -11.21 18.58 -8.11
CA THR A 438 -11.22 20.02 -8.38
C THR A 438 -12.38 20.72 -7.67
N LEU A 439 -13.59 20.18 -7.74
CA LEU A 439 -14.79 20.79 -7.16
C LEU A 439 -14.76 20.74 -5.63
N LEU A 440 -14.44 19.58 -5.04
CA LEU A 440 -14.50 19.43 -3.59
C LEU A 440 -13.35 20.16 -2.89
N TYR A 441 -12.12 20.11 -3.41
CA TYR A 441 -10.97 20.67 -2.67
C TYR A 441 -10.62 22.11 -3.04
N SER A 442 -11.42 22.77 -3.87
CA SER A 442 -11.29 24.20 -4.13
C SER A 442 -12.16 25.06 -3.20
N GLN A 443 -13.37 24.60 -2.86
CA GLN A 443 -14.40 25.43 -2.22
C GLN A 443 -15.25 24.71 -1.17
N PHE A 444 -15.10 23.39 -0.96
CA PHE A 444 -15.93 22.63 -0.02
C PHE A 444 -15.24 22.43 1.34
N ASP A 445 -15.99 22.60 2.41
CA ASP A 445 -15.51 22.64 3.79
C ASP A 445 -15.83 21.37 4.61
N GLU A 446 -16.75 20.49 4.18
CA GLU A 446 -16.92 19.18 4.84
C GLU A 446 -15.84 18.19 4.39
N MET A 447 -14.80 18.04 5.21
CA MET A 447 -13.68 17.15 4.93
C MET A 447 -14.07 15.67 4.94
N ALA A 448 -14.96 15.24 5.84
CA ALA A 448 -15.40 13.85 5.92
C ALA A 448 -16.13 13.42 4.64
N LEU A 449 -17.08 14.23 4.16
CA LEU A 449 -17.81 13.95 2.92
C LEU A 449 -16.89 14.03 1.70
N SER A 450 -16.05 15.07 1.60
CA SER A 450 -15.16 15.22 0.44
C SER A 450 -14.08 14.14 0.34
N SER A 451 -13.47 13.78 1.48
CA SER A 451 -12.45 12.72 1.56
C SER A 451 -13.06 11.36 1.30
N GLY A 452 -14.24 11.08 1.85
CA GLY A 452 -14.98 9.86 1.57
C GLY A 452 -15.32 9.70 0.08
N LEU A 453 -16.02 10.68 -0.51
CA LEU A 453 -16.40 10.64 -1.93
C LEU A 453 -15.17 10.51 -2.85
N PHE A 454 -14.11 11.26 -2.56
CA PHE A 454 -12.85 11.15 -3.28
C PHE A 454 -12.22 9.75 -3.13
N ALA A 455 -12.19 9.17 -1.93
CA ALA A 455 -11.60 7.86 -1.67
C ALA A 455 -12.30 6.75 -2.46
N TYR A 456 -13.64 6.75 -2.50
CA TYR A 456 -14.39 5.78 -3.31
C TYR A 456 -14.10 5.96 -4.80
N GLN A 457 -14.14 7.20 -5.33
CA GLN A 457 -13.85 7.46 -6.74
C GLN A 457 -12.41 7.08 -7.11
N PHE A 458 -11.45 7.38 -6.23
CA PHE A 458 -10.05 7.01 -6.40
C PHE A 458 -9.89 5.50 -6.48
N GLU A 459 -10.55 4.75 -5.59
CA GLU A 459 -10.50 3.29 -5.59
C GLU A 459 -11.08 2.69 -6.87
N ILE A 460 -12.21 3.20 -7.36
CA ILE A 460 -12.78 2.78 -8.66
C ILE A 460 -11.77 3.00 -9.78
N GLN A 461 -11.28 4.24 -9.91
CA GLN A 461 -10.33 4.60 -10.96
C GLN A 461 -9.06 3.75 -10.90
N LYS A 462 -8.51 3.53 -9.69
CA LYS A 462 -7.31 2.75 -9.47
C LYS A 462 -7.48 1.30 -9.89
N ARG A 463 -8.61 0.67 -9.54
CA ARG A 463 -8.91 -0.71 -9.93
C ARG A 463 -9.09 -0.88 -11.43
N VAL A 464 -9.76 0.06 -12.08
CA VAL A 464 -9.88 0.07 -13.55
C VAL A 464 -8.51 0.19 -14.20
N HIS A 465 -7.66 1.09 -13.67
CA HIS A 465 -6.30 1.28 -14.16
C HIS A 465 -5.44 0.01 -13.99
N ASP A 466 -5.52 -0.63 -12.83
CA ASP A 466 -4.76 -1.86 -12.55
C ASP A 466 -5.22 -3.03 -13.42
N LEU A 467 -6.53 -3.19 -13.60
CA LEU A 467 -7.09 -4.18 -14.53
C LEU A 467 -6.65 -3.92 -15.97
N SER A 468 -6.71 -2.66 -16.44
CA SER A 468 -6.27 -2.28 -17.79
C SER A 468 -4.80 -2.62 -18.02
N ASN A 469 -3.93 -2.23 -17.08
CA ASN A 469 -2.50 -2.54 -17.14
C ASN A 469 -2.24 -4.06 -17.11
N TRP A 470 -2.99 -4.80 -16.29
CA TRP A 470 -2.85 -6.25 -16.17
C TRP A 470 -3.27 -6.97 -17.46
N LEU A 471 -4.43 -6.61 -18.03
CA LEU A 471 -4.90 -7.15 -19.31
C LEU A 471 -3.94 -6.80 -20.45
N GLN A 472 -3.50 -5.54 -20.54
CA GLN A 472 -2.56 -5.09 -21.56
C GLN A 472 -1.28 -5.93 -21.57
N ARG A 473 -0.66 -6.10 -20.40
CA ARG A 473 0.57 -6.89 -20.27
C ARG A 473 0.38 -8.33 -20.72
N LYS A 474 -0.74 -8.99 -20.34
CA LYS A 474 -1.00 -10.38 -20.71
C LYS A 474 -1.35 -10.54 -22.20
N LEU A 475 -2.09 -9.59 -22.78
CA LEU A 475 -2.50 -9.66 -24.18
C LEU A 475 -1.35 -9.35 -25.14
N GLU A 476 -0.50 -8.38 -24.82
CA GLU A 476 0.62 -7.97 -25.68
C GLU A 476 1.88 -8.83 -25.52
N LYS A 477 2.21 -9.22 -24.28
CA LYS A 477 3.49 -9.90 -23.96
C LYS A 477 3.33 -11.34 -23.50
N GLY A 478 2.10 -11.77 -23.23
CA GLY A 478 1.80 -13.10 -22.72
C GLY A 478 1.72 -14.16 -23.83
N ASN A 479 1.89 -15.42 -23.41
CA ASN A 479 1.63 -16.58 -24.25
C ASN A 479 0.11 -16.90 -24.30
N ASP A 480 -0.27 -17.97 -24.98
CA ASP A 480 -1.68 -18.37 -25.09
C ASP A 480 -2.33 -18.64 -23.72
N PHE A 481 -1.58 -19.16 -22.75
CA PHE A 481 -2.09 -19.35 -21.39
C PHE A 481 -2.43 -18.00 -20.74
N ASP A 482 -1.54 -17.01 -20.83
CA ASP A 482 -1.76 -15.66 -20.30
C ASP A 482 -2.94 -14.96 -20.98
N LYS A 483 -3.02 -15.03 -22.30
CA LYS A 483 -4.13 -14.46 -23.08
C LYS A 483 -5.47 -15.09 -22.69
N MET A 484 -5.49 -16.39 -22.46
CA MET A 484 -6.68 -17.07 -21.95
C MET A 484 -7.03 -16.68 -20.52
N GLN A 485 -6.06 -16.47 -19.62
CA GLN A 485 -6.36 -15.93 -18.29
C GLN A 485 -6.95 -14.53 -18.38
N ALA A 486 -6.43 -13.69 -19.29
CA ALA A 486 -7.00 -12.38 -19.57
C ALA A 486 -8.45 -12.48 -20.04
N ALA A 487 -8.76 -13.40 -20.94
CA ALA A 487 -10.11 -13.64 -21.43
C ALA A 487 -11.10 -14.14 -20.36
N TRP A 488 -10.67 -15.05 -19.47
CA TRP A 488 -11.51 -15.48 -18.35
C TRP A 488 -11.81 -14.33 -17.38
N VAL A 489 -10.81 -13.48 -17.10
CA VAL A 489 -11.00 -12.27 -16.30
C VAL A 489 -11.94 -11.30 -17.02
N THR A 490 -11.80 -11.11 -18.34
CA THR A 490 -12.73 -10.30 -19.14
C THR A 490 -14.17 -10.81 -18.99
N LEU A 491 -14.43 -12.11 -19.07
CA LEU A 491 -15.79 -12.65 -18.90
C LEU A 491 -16.37 -12.37 -17.51
N ARG A 492 -15.52 -12.42 -16.46
CA ARG A 492 -15.94 -12.05 -15.10
C ARG A 492 -16.35 -10.58 -15.05
N GLU A 493 -15.51 -9.67 -15.55
CA GLU A 493 -15.71 -8.22 -15.44
C GLU A 493 -16.78 -7.68 -16.40
N LEU A 494 -16.94 -8.30 -17.57
CA LEU A 494 -17.92 -7.90 -18.58
C LEU A 494 -19.35 -7.95 -18.02
N SER A 495 -19.63 -8.80 -17.03
CA SER A 495 -20.91 -8.87 -16.33
C SER A 495 -21.34 -7.57 -15.63
N HIS A 496 -20.42 -6.63 -15.46
CA HIS A 496 -20.68 -5.32 -14.86
C HIS A 496 -21.07 -4.24 -15.88
N PHE A 497 -21.03 -4.56 -17.17
CA PHE A 497 -21.33 -3.65 -18.28
C PHE A 497 -22.54 -4.11 -19.07
N ASP A 498 -23.34 -3.15 -19.52
CA ASP A 498 -24.44 -3.41 -20.44
C ASP A 498 -23.92 -3.33 -21.88
N SER A 499 -23.89 -4.46 -22.59
CA SER A 499 -23.43 -4.51 -23.97
C SER A 499 -24.10 -5.65 -24.73
N ASP A 500 -24.94 -5.31 -25.71
CA ASP A 500 -25.55 -6.31 -26.60
C ASP A 500 -24.47 -7.03 -27.42
N GLU A 501 -23.44 -6.31 -27.90
CA GLU A 501 -22.28 -6.94 -28.56
C GLU A 501 -21.54 -7.89 -27.60
N GLY A 502 -21.45 -7.52 -26.32
CA GLY A 502 -20.92 -8.39 -25.27
C GLY A 502 -21.73 -9.69 -25.13
N GLN A 503 -23.06 -9.60 -25.12
CA GLN A 503 -23.94 -10.77 -25.06
C GLN A 503 -23.76 -11.67 -26.29
N ASP A 504 -23.65 -11.10 -27.49
CA ASP A 504 -23.45 -11.88 -28.72
C ASP A 504 -22.13 -12.66 -28.68
N LYS A 505 -21.05 -12.03 -28.21
CA LYS A 505 -19.76 -12.72 -28.04
C LYS A 505 -19.82 -13.80 -26.96
N ILE A 506 -20.51 -13.55 -25.84
CA ILE A 506 -20.74 -14.56 -24.80
C ILE A 506 -21.49 -15.77 -25.38
N ASN A 507 -22.56 -15.54 -26.12
CA ASN A 507 -23.36 -16.60 -26.74
C ASN A 507 -22.52 -17.44 -27.71
N GLN A 508 -21.68 -16.79 -28.53
CA GLN A 508 -20.78 -17.47 -29.45
C GLN A 508 -19.77 -18.37 -28.70
N ILE A 509 -19.14 -17.85 -27.64
CA ILE A 509 -18.19 -18.62 -26.82
C ILE A 509 -18.89 -19.79 -26.12
N GLN A 510 -20.09 -19.58 -25.58
CA GLN A 510 -20.90 -20.65 -24.97
C GLN A 510 -21.20 -21.77 -25.96
N GLN A 511 -21.63 -21.43 -27.18
CA GLN A 511 -21.90 -22.43 -28.23
C GLN A 511 -20.64 -23.26 -28.53
N ASN A 512 -19.48 -22.63 -28.59
CA ASN A 512 -18.22 -23.32 -28.87
C ASN A 512 -17.70 -24.13 -27.68
N LEU A 513 -17.91 -23.67 -26.45
CA LEU A 513 -17.64 -24.43 -25.23
C LEU A 513 -18.53 -25.67 -25.13
N GLU A 514 -19.82 -25.56 -25.48
CA GLU A 514 -20.73 -26.72 -25.49
C GLU A 514 -20.36 -27.71 -26.60
N LYS A 515 -20.01 -27.25 -27.81
CA LYS A 515 -19.47 -28.12 -28.87
C LYS A 515 -18.24 -28.87 -28.38
N TYR A 516 -17.28 -28.16 -27.77
CA TYR A 516 -16.07 -28.76 -27.22
C TYR A 516 -16.40 -29.79 -26.12
N LYS A 517 -17.31 -29.47 -25.20
CA LYS A 517 -17.77 -30.39 -24.15
C LYS A 517 -18.39 -31.65 -24.75
N MET A 518 -19.28 -31.52 -25.74
CA MET A 518 -19.91 -32.66 -26.41
C MET A 518 -18.90 -33.53 -27.16
N MET A 519 -17.93 -32.92 -27.85
CA MET A 519 -16.83 -33.66 -28.50
C MET A 519 -15.99 -34.40 -27.46
N ARG A 520 -15.69 -33.76 -26.33
CA ARG A 520 -14.94 -34.36 -25.23
C ARG A 520 -15.68 -35.57 -24.62
N LEU A 521 -16.99 -35.47 -24.41
CA LEU A 521 -17.80 -36.57 -23.86
C LEU A 521 -17.82 -37.81 -24.76
N LYS A 522 -17.75 -37.63 -26.09
CA LYS A 522 -17.68 -38.75 -27.05
C LYS A 522 -16.34 -39.50 -27.00
N GLN A 523 -15.30 -38.89 -26.43
CA GLN A 523 -13.93 -39.43 -26.38
C GLN A 523 -13.57 -39.96 -24.99
N ILE A 524 -14.57 -40.25 -24.14
CA ILE A 524 -14.35 -40.84 -22.82
C ILE A 524 -13.82 -42.26 -22.97
N LEU A 525 -12.75 -42.57 -22.23
CA LEU A 525 -12.27 -43.94 -22.07
C LEU A 525 -13.28 -44.68 -21.17
N LEU A 526 -14.09 -45.57 -21.75
CA LEU A 526 -14.90 -46.52 -20.96
C LEU A 526 -13.95 -47.57 -20.39
N ASP A 527 -13.83 -47.65 -19.06
CA ASP A 527 -13.10 -48.74 -18.41
C ASP A 527 -13.67 -50.08 -18.87
N SER A 528 -12.78 -50.99 -19.26
CA SER A 528 -13.09 -52.32 -19.80
C SER A 528 -13.99 -53.19 -18.90
N ASN A 529 -14.21 -52.79 -17.64
CA ASN A 529 -15.13 -53.46 -16.71
C ASN A 529 -16.61 -53.13 -16.94
N GLN A 530 -16.95 -52.05 -17.67
CA GLN A 530 -18.36 -51.75 -18.02
C GLN A 530 -18.80 -52.42 -19.33
N SER A 531 -17.87 -52.69 -20.24
CA SER A 531 -18.14 -53.48 -21.45
C SER A 531 -18.55 -54.91 -21.13
N GLU A 532 -17.96 -55.54 -20.10
CA GLU A 532 -18.37 -56.88 -19.65
C GLU A 532 -19.77 -56.89 -19.03
N ILE A 533 -20.17 -55.85 -18.30
CA ILE A 533 -21.50 -55.74 -17.67
C ILE A 533 -22.60 -55.45 -18.72
N LEU A 534 -22.29 -54.70 -19.78
CA LEU A 534 -23.22 -54.43 -20.89
C LEU A 534 -23.35 -55.62 -21.84
N GLN A 535 -22.30 -56.40 -22.05
CA GLN A 535 -22.35 -57.65 -22.82
C GLN A 535 -23.10 -58.76 -22.06
N GLN A 536 -22.88 -58.92 -20.75
CA GLN A 536 -23.61 -59.91 -19.94
C GLN A 536 -25.13 -59.64 -19.90
N LYS A 537 -25.59 -58.38 -19.95
CA LYS A 537 -27.03 -58.05 -20.00
C LYS A 537 -27.67 -58.25 -21.38
N GLN A 538 -26.89 -58.35 -22.46
CA GLN A 538 -27.40 -58.69 -23.79
C GLN A 538 -27.43 -60.21 -24.04
N GLU A 539 -26.68 -60.99 -23.26
CA GLU A 539 -26.70 -62.46 -23.31
C GLU A 539 -27.76 -63.10 -22.38
N GLU A 540 -28.44 -62.32 -21.52
CA GLU A 540 -29.56 -62.75 -20.67
C GLU A 540 -30.97 -62.39 -21.23
N LYS A 541 -31.10 -62.17 -22.54
CA LYS A 541 -32.39 -62.13 -23.25
C LYS A 541 -32.36 -63.05 -24.46
#